data_AF-A0A353E125-F1
#
_entry.id   AF-A0A353E125-F1
#
_cell.length_a   1.000
_cell.length_b   1.000
_cell.length_c   1.000
_cell.angle_alpha   90.00
_cell.angle_beta   90.00
_cell.angle_gamma   90.00
#
_symmetry.space_group_name_H-M   'P 1'
#
loop_
_entity.id
_entity.type
_entity.pdbx_description
1 polymer ?
#
loop_
_entity_poly.entity_id
_entity_poly.type
_entity_poly.pdbx_seq_one_letter_code
_entity_poly.pdbx_strand_id
1 'polypeptide(L)'
;MATDDFVCFTFVLFVLNLAWKMLSLTLMTIRKPLFLVASLWLVMVTGVSNARSATLIPTGATWSYWPGEEAPSLQAPFWVEANFSDANWQEGPAPFRYGDGEGGTLIEGMQNTYSTFFIRRSFQVAAPDQIEALTLHIDYDDGFALWINGRRVRSANAPNAIQLDSLATGSHESGAFETFSLDAGIEHLVPGRNIVAIQGFNTTLGSSDFVLHPELVYEGLDAEAPVVIAVDPAPGLVEDFREVTVQFSEPVQGVEARDLTLNGVPAQSLSGRGDTWRFGFAPPEPGSLTLRWEQETGITDLARTPNPFDGQAASETRLYQLLDENAPHIIDIFPRPGQALSACSSVRLLFSEPIQGL
;
A
#
# COMPACT_ATOMS: atom_id res chain seq x y z
N MET A 1 59.81 8.38 2.76
CA MET A 1 59.84 9.18 4.01
C MET A 1 58.39 9.57 4.25
N ALA A 2 57.52 8.70 4.79
CA ALA A 2 57.45 8.26 6.21
C ALA A 2 57.41 9.50 7.12
N THR A 3 56.37 9.81 7.89
CA THR A 3 55.46 9.02 8.76
C THR A 3 54.19 9.87 9.05
N ASP A 4 52.97 9.32 9.04
CA ASP A 4 52.17 8.85 10.21
C ASP A 4 52.02 9.93 11.33
N ASP A 5 50.88 10.26 11.96
CA ASP A 5 49.70 9.43 12.24
C ASP A 5 48.59 10.15 13.06
N PHE A 6 47.36 9.59 13.05
CA PHE A 6 46.22 9.65 14.01
C PHE A 6 45.16 10.81 14.11
N VAL A 7 44.02 10.57 13.42
CA VAL A 7 42.63 10.30 13.92
C VAL A 7 41.86 11.31 14.80
N CYS A 8 40.66 11.73 14.33
CA CYS A 8 39.39 11.41 15.02
C CYS A 8 38.17 11.45 14.08
N PHE A 9 37.44 10.34 14.07
CA PHE A 9 36.34 9.97 13.18
C PHE A 9 34.98 10.20 13.85
N THR A 10 34.00 10.37 12.97
CA THR A 10 32.53 10.33 13.01
C THR A 10 31.85 9.40 14.05
N PHE A 11 30.54 9.66 14.27
CA PHE A 11 29.45 8.81 14.79
C PHE A 11 29.01 8.96 16.25
N VAL A 12 27.75 9.40 16.44
CA VAL A 12 26.92 9.06 17.60
C VAL A 12 25.60 8.49 17.07
N LEU A 13 25.47 7.17 17.14
CA LEU A 13 24.21 6.44 17.12
C LEU A 13 24.37 5.24 18.09
N PHE A 14 23.37 5.01 18.95
CA PHE A 14 23.10 3.76 19.71
C PHE A 14 24.10 3.38 20.84
N VAL A 15 23.75 2.81 22.00
CA VAL A 15 22.50 2.42 22.68
C VAL A 15 22.84 1.99 24.13
N LEU A 16 21.86 2.13 25.04
CA LEU A 16 21.62 1.50 26.36
C LEU A 16 22.74 1.13 27.38
N ASN A 17 22.34 1.35 28.65
CA ASN A 17 22.61 0.57 29.87
C ASN A 17 24.02 0.59 30.50
N LEU A 18 24.14 1.13 31.73
CA LEU A 18 24.18 0.31 32.96
C LEU A 18 24.33 1.17 34.25
N ALA A 19 23.35 1.03 35.14
CA ALA A 19 23.46 0.86 36.60
C ALA A 19 24.44 1.70 37.49
N TRP A 20 23.83 2.37 38.47
CA TRP A 20 24.17 2.36 39.92
C TRP A 20 25.42 3.08 40.46
N LYS A 21 25.19 4.17 41.23
CA LYS A 21 25.92 4.74 42.39
C LYS A 21 25.75 6.28 42.34
N MET A 22 25.28 7.01 43.34
CA MET A 22 25.60 6.95 44.76
C MET A 22 24.41 7.30 45.65
N LEU A 23 24.47 6.71 46.83
CA LEU A 23 23.62 6.87 48.00
C LEU A 23 24.20 7.97 48.93
N SER A 24 23.35 8.52 49.81
CA SER A 24 23.65 9.28 51.04
C SER A 24 24.14 10.74 50.89
N LEU A 25 23.74 11.74 51.69
CA LEU A 25 23.21 11.85 53.06
C LEU A 25 22.62 13.30 53.15
N THR A 26 21.56 13.70 53.85
CA THR A 26 21.29 13.61 55.29
C THR A 26 19.89 14.23 55.57
N LEU A 27 19.17 13.68 56.55
CA LEU A 27 17.82 14.06 56.97
C LEU A 27 17.68 15.50 57.47
N MET A 28 16.57 16.17 57.16
CA MET A 28 15.87 16.98 58.15
C MET A 28 14.35 17.04 57.88
N THR A 29 13.64 16.71 58.95
CA THR A 29 12.20 16.45 59.12
C THR A 29 11.33 17.66 58.78
N ILE A 30 10.28 17.50 57.94
CA ILE A 30 9.00 18.24 58.04
C ILE A 30 7.88 17.36 57.45
N ARG A 31 6.78 17.26 58.19
CA ARG A 31 5.54 16.51 57.88
C ARG A 31 4.60 17.31 56.96
N LYS A 32 3.84 16.55 56.13
CA LYS A 32 2.57 16.86 55.41
C LYS A 32 2.70 17.39 53.96
N PRO A 33 1.67 17.23 53.10
CA PRO A 33 1.08 15.98 52.61
C PRO A 33 1.06 15.93 51.06
N LEU A 34 1.03 14.70 50.53
CA LEU A 34 0.52 14.29 49.20
C LEU A 34 0.26 15.40 48.14
N PHE A 35 1.29 15.75 47.35
CA PHE A 35 1.08 16.29 46.00
C PHE A 35 1.38 15.16 45.02
N LEU A 36 0.31 14.53 44.54
CA LEU A 36 0.36 13.51 43.50
C LEU A 36 0.55 14.24 42.17
N VAL A 37 1.81 14.50 41.80
CA VAL A 37 2.15 14.94 40.44
C VAL A 37 2.02 13.71 39.55
N ALA A 38 0.82 13.49 39.02
CA ALA A 38 0.61 12.55 37.93
C ALA A 38 1.23 13.18 36.67
N SER A 39 2.52 12.90 36.45
CA SER A 39 3.18 13.11 35.17
C SER A 39 2.48 12.23 34.12
N LEU A 40 1.56 12.86 33.40
CA LEU A 40 0.88 12.29 32.23
C LEU A 40 1.92 12.16 31.12
N TRP A 41 2.45 10.96 30.94
CA TRP A 41 3.27 10.64 29.78
C TRP A 41 2.37 10.62 28.55
N LEU A 42 2.47 11.67 27.74
CA LEU A 42 1.92 11.68 26.38
C LEU A 42 2.73 10.65 25.56
N VAL A 43 2.18 9.46 25.41
CA VAL A 43 2.64 8.54 24.37
C VAL A 43 2.15 9.13 23.04
N MET A 44 3.03 9.87 22.36
CA MET A 44 2.88 10.11 20.92
C MET A 44 3.03 8.74 20.25
N VAL A 45 1.90 8.06 20.05
CA VAL A 45 1.84 6.99 19.07
C VAL A 45 1.95 7.67 17.72
N THR A 46 3.16 7.82 17.19
CA THR A 46 3.34 7.99 15.75
C THR A 46 3.01 6.65 15.12
N GLY A 47 1.71 6.38 14.98
CA GLY A 47 1.24 5.35 14.08
C GLY A 47 1.56 5.84 12.69
N VAL A 48 2.67 5.37 12.12
CA VAL A 48 2.76 5.29 10.66
C VAL A 48 1.79 4.16 10.31
N SER A 49 0.53 4.51 10.09
CA SER A 49 -0.41 3.56 9.52
C SER A 49 -0.01 3.37 8.07
N ASN A 50 0.75 2.32 7.77
CA ASN A 50 0.86 1.73 6.42
C ASN A 50 -0.47 1.05 6.05
N ALA A 51 -1.59 1.73 6.27
CA ALA A 51 -2.88 1.25 5.82
C ALA A 51 -2.95 1.56 4.33
N ARG A 52 -2.76 0.54 3.47
CA ARG A 52 -3.00 0.65 2.02
C ARG A 52 -4.43 1.14 1.73
N SER A 53 -5.38 0.95 2.66
CA SER A 53 -6.68 1.62 2.67
C SER A 53 -7.15 1.90 4.10
N ALA A 54 -7.79 3.05 4.31
CA ALA A 54 -8.39 3.42 5.59
C ALA A 54 -9.64 4.30 5.44
N THR A 55 -10.47 4.31 6.49
CA THR A 55 -11.72 5.07 6.54
C THR A 55 -11.49 6.47 7.10
N LEU A 56 -11.84 7.50 6.31
CA LEU A 56 -11.85 8.90 6.77
C LEU A 56 -13.14 9.24 7.51
N ILE A 57 -14.27 8.76 6.99
CA ILE A 57 -15.59 8.95 7.58
C ILE A 57 -16.34 7.62 7.47
N PRO A 58 -16.59 6.91 8.59
CA PRO A 58 -17.28 5.63 8.55
C PRO A 58 -18.77 5.80 8.27
N THR A 59 -19.42 4.72 7.82
CA THR A 59 -20.89 4.61 7.85
C THR A 59 -21.43 4.90 9.25
N GLY A 60 -22.62 5.50 9.32
CA GLY A 60 -23.23 5.91 10.59
C GLY A 60 -22.55 7.05 11.34
N ALA A 61 -21.54 7.72 10.75
CA ALA A 61 -20.92 8.89 11.37
C ALA A 61 -21.95 10.01 11.63
N THR A 62 -21.70 10.83 12.65
CA THR A 62 -22.50 12.04 12.94
C THR A 62 -22.15 13.16 11.97
N TRP A 63 -23.13 13.83 11.38
CA TRP A 63 -22.93 15.00 10.52
C TRP A 63 -23.69 16.19 11.08
N SER A 64 -23.19 17.38 10.79
CA SER A 64 -24.00 18.59 10.90
C SER A 64 -24.96 18.60 9.70
N TYR A 65 -26.24 18.86 9.93
CA TYR A 65 -27.26 18.87 8.89
C TYR A 65 -28.16 20.10 8.94
N TRP A 66 -28.77 20.40 7.80
CA TRP A 66 -29.68 21.52 7.60
C TRP A 66 -30.81 21.13 6.62
N PRO A 67 -32.09 21.18 7.05
CA PRO A 67 -33.23 20.99 6.16
C PRO A 67 -33.32 22.06 5.06
N GLY A 68 -33.80 21.71 3.87
CA GLY A 68 -33.90 22.63 2.73
C GLY A 68 -35.05 23.64 2.77
N GLU A 69 -35.62 23.92 3.94
CA GLU A 69 -36.63 24.97 4.12
C GLU A 69 -36.05 26.38 3.85
N GLU A 70 -34.79 26.58 4.22
CA GLU A 70 -34.08 27.84 4.05
C GLU A 70 -32.64 27.60 3.59
N ALA A 71 -32.07 28.56 2.86
CA ALA A 71 -30.70 28.46 2.39
C ALA A 71 -29.71 28.43 3.58
N PRO A 72 -28.77 27.47 3.64
CA PRO A 72 -27.81 27.43 4.74
C PRO A 72 -26.84 28.62 4.77
N SER A 73 -26.75 29.38 3.68
CA SER A 73 -25.95 30.59 3.58
C SER A 73 -26.64 31.65 2.72
N LEU A 74 -26.54 32.92 3.13
CA LEU A 74 -27.21 34.06 2.48
C LEU A 74 -26.72 34.37 1.04
N GLN A 75 -25.59 33.80 0.61
CA GLN A 75 -25.02 33.93 -0.74
C GLN A 75 -24.45 32.58 -1.22
N ALA A 76 -24.47 32.34 -2.53
CA ALA A 76 -24.14 31.04 -3.12
C ALA A 76 -22.63 30.72 -3.13
N PRO A 77 -22.23 29.46 -2.88
CA PRO A 77 -22.61 28.60 -1.77
C PRO A 77 -21.51 28.65 -0.69
N PHE A 78 -21.54 29.62 0.21
CA PHE A 78 -20.51 29.72 1.26
C PHE A 78 -20.51 28.53 2.23
N TRP A 79 -21.61 27.80 2.36
CA TRP A 79 -21.74 26.69 3.31
C TRP A 79 -20.84 25.48 3.02
N VAL A 80 -20.41 25.30 1.77
CA VAL A 80 -19.49 24.21 1.38
C VAL A 80 -18.02 24.52 1.68
N GLU A 81 -17.70 25.78 2.00
CA GLU A 81 -16.34 26.24 2.23
C GLU A 81 -15.79 25.72 3.57
N ALA A 82 -14.47 25.50 3.60
CA ALA A 82 -13.81 24.95 4.78
C ALA A 82 -13.92 25.85 6.03
N ASN A 83 -14.05 27.17 5.83
CA ASN A 83 -14.14 28.17 6.88
C ASN A 83 -15.58 28.51 7.31
N PHE A 84 -16.60 27.91 6.69
CA PHE A 84 -17.99 28.13 7.10
C PHE A 84 -18.28 27.51 8.47
N SER A 85 -18.94 28.29 9.33
CA SER A 85 -19.36 27.86 10.65
C SER A 85 -20.76 27.25 10.61
N ASP A 86 -20.84 25.99 11.02
CA ASP A 86 -22.05 25.20 11.19
C ASP A 86 -22.50 25.11 12.65
N ALA A 87 -22.05 26.03 13.51
CA ALA A 87 -22.39 26.01 14.93
C ALA A 87 -23.90 26.08 15.23
N ASN A 88 -24.70 26.55 14.27
CA ASN A 88 -26.16 26.61 14.36
C ASN A 88 -26.87 25.44 13.65
N TRP A 89 -26.13 24.52 13.04
CA TRP A 89 -26.69 23.34 12.40
C TRP A 89 -27.01 22.29 13.45
N GLN A 90 -27.99 21.45 13.15
CA GLN A 90 -28.30 20.30 13.99
C GLN A 90 -27.28 19.19 13.73
N GLU A 91 -27.08 18.28 14.68
CA GLU A 91 -26.18 17.14 14.51
C GLU A 91 -26.94 15.82 14.63
N GLY A 92 -26.60 14.86 13.78
CA GLY A 92 -27.25 13.55 13.77
C GLY A 92 -26.46 12.49 13.01
N PRO A 93 -26.58 11.20 13.35
CA PRO A 93 -25.93 10.12 12.62
C PRO A 93 -26.58 9.90 11.24
N ALA A 94 -25.76 9.57 10.24
CA ALA A 94 -26.26 8.99 8.99
C ALA A 94 -26.84 7.56 9.24
N PRO A 95 -27.74 7.03 8.38
CA PRO A 95 -28.36 7.70 7.24
C PRO A 95 -29.26 8.86 7.65
N PHE A 96 -29.36 9.87 6.80
CA PHE A 96 -30.42 10.89 6.87
C PHE A 96 -31.57 10.44 5.98
N ARG A 97 -32.77 10.26 6.54
CA ARG A 97 -33.84 9.58 5.81
C ARG A 97 -35.26 10.01 6.16
N TYR A 98 -36.19 9.82 5.24
CA TYR A 98 -37.63 9.70 5.54
C TYR A 98 -38.28 8.71 4.55
N GLY A 99 -39.46 8.20 4.88
CA GLY A 99 -40.15 7.19 4.06
C GLY A 99 -39.52 5.80 4.19
N ASP A 100 -38.30 5.68 3.68
CA ASP A 100 -37.52 4.43 3.61
C ASP A 100 -36.35 4.38 4.59
N GLY A 101 -35.79 3.19 4.77
CA GLY A 101 -34.60 2.91 5.58
C GLY A 101 -34.83 2.81 7.10
N GLU A 102 -33.81 2.33 7.81
CA GLU A 102 -33.79 2.21 9.27
C GLU A 102 -32.55 2.90 9.88
N GLY A 103 -32.59 3.17 11.20
CA GLY A 103 -31.48 3.81 11.91
C GLY A 103 -31.29 5.30 11.56
N GLY A 104 -30.13 5.87 11.93
CA GLY A 104 -29.75 7.22 11.55
C GLY A 104 -30.66 8.34 12.07
N THR A 105 -30.69 9.44 11.33
CA THR A 105 -31.49 10.64 11.61
C THR A 105 -32.76 10.61 10.77
N LEU A 106 -33.91 10.54 11.44
CA LEU A 106 -35.21 10.66 10.80
C LEU A 106 -35.47 12.14 10.45
N ILE A 107 -35.75 12.40 9.18
CA ILE A 107 -36.15 13.71 8.67
C ILE A 107 -37.67 13.80 8.77
N GLU A 108 -38.17 14.77 9.53
CA GLU A 108 -39.59 15.04 9.67
C GLU A 108 -39.98 16.25 8.79
N GLY A 109 -41.09 16.15 8.07
CA GLY A 109 -41.68 17.29 7.37
C GLY A 109 -41.11 17.61 5.99
N MET A 110 -40.21 16.79 5.42
CA MET A 110 -39.65 17.03 4.08
C MET A 110 -40.70 16.96 2.97
N GLN A 111 -41.54 15.90 2.98
CA GLN A 111 -42.55 15.68 1.96
C GLN A 111 -43.53 16.86 1.86
N ASN A 112 -43.69 17.39 0.66
CA ASN A 112 -44.48 18.57 0.31
C ASN A 112 -43.97 19.91 0.89
N THR A 113 -42.77 19.97 1.46
CA THR A 113 -42.20 21.19 2.07
C THR A 113 -40.92 21.65 1.39
N TYR A 114 -39.93 20.77 1.23
CA TYR A 114 -38.65 21.08 0.58
C TYR A 114 -38.10 19.84 -0.16
N SER A 115 -37.25 20.07 -1.17
CA SER A 115 -36.72 19.02 -2.04
C SER A 115 -35.25 18.67 -1.80
N THR A 116 -34.58 19.36 -0.88
CA THR A 116 -33.15 19.18 -0.66
C THR A 116 -32.79 19.05 0.81
N PHE A 117 -31.69 18.38 1.08
CA PHE A 117 -31.16 18.22 2.43
C PHE A 117 -29.66 18.39 2.42
N PHE A 118 -29.13 19.14 3.38
CA PHE A 118 -27.72 19.52 3.40
C PHE A 118 -27.05 18.84 4.58
N ILE A 119 -25.91 18.21 4.33
CA ILE A 119 -25.06 17.63 5.38
C ILE A 119 -23.61 18.05 5.18
N ARG A 120 -22.87 18.22 6.27
CA ARG A 120 -21.44 18.50 6.23
C ARG A 120 -20.73 17.92 7.43
N ARG A 121 -19.45 17.61 7.25
CA ARG A 121 -18.60 17.02 8.29
C ARG A 121 -17.15 17.37 8.06
N SER A 122 -16.43 17.62 9.16
CA SER A 122 -14.98 17.71 9.13
C SER A 122 -14.32 16.34 9.26
N PHE A 123 -13.22 16.15 8.55
CA PHE A 123 -12.34 14.98 8.68
C PHE A 123 -10.88 15.41 8.68
N GLN A 124 -10.00 14.55 9.18
CA GLN A 124 -8.56 14.83 9.31
C GLN A 124 -7.79 14.07 8.24
N VAL A 125 -6.85 14.75 7.59
CA VAL A 125 -5.90 14.15 6.64
C VAL A 125 -4.49 14.55 7.07
N ALA A 126 -3.64 13.59 7.41
CA ALA A 126 -2.29 13.90 7.90
C ALA A 126 -1.37 14.34 6.74
N ALA A 127 -1.33 13.57 5.66
CA ALA A 127 -0.47 13.78 4.51
C ALA A 127 -1.28 13.55 3.21
N PRO A 128 -1.87 14.61 2.63
CA PRO A 128 -2.68 14.47 1.41
C PRO A 128 -1.92 13.94 0.20
N ASP A 129 -0.61 14.20 0.14
CA ASP A 129 0.31 13.71 -0.89
C ASP A 129 0.52 12.19 -0.82
N GLN A 130 0.12 11.55 0.28
CA GLN A 130 0.18 10.10 0.47
C GLN A 130 -1.16 9.42 0.18
N ILE A 131 -2.12 10.13 -0.42
CA ILE A 131 -3.41 9.56 -0.84
C ILE A 131 -3.34 9.31 -2.34
N GLU A 132 -3.46 8.05 -2.75
CA GLU A 132 -3.51 7.65 -4.15
C GLU A 132 -4.95 7.57 -4.69
N ALA A 133 -5.90 7.28 -3.80
CA ALA A 133 -7.31 7.22 -4.14
C ALA A 133 -8.21 7.78 -3.06
N LEU A 134 -9.30 8.41 -3.47
CA LEU A 134 -10.37 8.84 -2.58
C LEU A 134 -11.70 8.30 -3.10
N THR A 135 -12.46 7.63 -2.24
CA THR A 135 -13.66 6.91 -2.65
C THR A 135 -14.84 7.26 -1.73
N LEU A 136 -15.98 7.57 -2.36
CA LEU A 136 -17.28 7.67 -1.71
C LEU A 136 -18.02 6.34 -1.88
N HIS A 137 -18.41 5.74 -0.77
CA HIS A 137 -19.48 4.75 -0.74
C HIS A 137 -20.75 5.47 -0.27
N ILE A 138 -21.84 5.40 -1.03
CA ILE A 138 -23.08 6.09 -0.66
C ILE A 138 -24.31 5.29 -1.09
N ASP A 139 -25.26 5.16 -0.17
CA ASP A 139 -26.66 4.80 -0.47
C ASP A 139 -27.47 6.11 -0.47
N TYR A 140 -28.16 6.41 -1.57
CA TYR A 140 -28.83 7.70 -1.78
C TYR A 140 -30.14 7.56 -2.54
N ASP A 141 -31.02 8.54 -2.36
CA ASP A 141 -32.30 8.65 -3.04
C ASP A 141 -32.76 10.11 -3.02
N ASP A 142 -32.97 10.81 -4.14
CA ASP A 142 -32.85 10.40 -5.56
C ASP A 142 -31.50 10.84 -6.20
N GLY A 143 -30.81 11.79 -5.57
CA GLY A 143 -29.61 12.39 -6.13
C GLY A 143 -28.78 13.14 -5.09
N PHE A 144 -27.52 13.42 -5.43
CA PHE A 144 -26.62 14.18 -4.58
C PHE A 144 -25.58 14.98 -5.36
N ALA A 145 -25.03 16.00 -4.72
CA ALA A 145 -23.79 16.67 -5.10
C ALA A 145 -22.87 16.74 -3.89
N LEU A 146 -21.57 16.48 -4.09
CA LEU A 146 -20.55 16.43 -3.06
C LEU A 146 -19.43 17.44 -3.34
N TRP A 147 -19.04 18.15 -2.28
CA TRP A 147 -17.94 19.09 -2.27
C TRP A 147 -16.89 18.68 -1.24
N ILE A 148 -15.62 18.91 -1.58
CA ILE A 148 -14.50 18.87 -0.66
C ILE A 148 -13.88 20.26 -0.64
N ASN A 149 -13.79 20.87 0.56
CA ASN A 149 -13.21 22.20 0.77
C ASN A 149 -13.71 23.24 -0.27
N GLY A 150 -15.02 23.33 -0.46
CA GLY A 150 -15.65 24.29 -1.38
C GLY A 150 -15.69 23.88 -2.86
N ARG A 151 -14.99 22.83 -3.27
CA ARG A 151 -14.93 22.38 -4.67
C ARG A 151 -15.84 21.18 -4.91
N ARG A 152 -16.73 21.26 -5.91
CA ARG A 152 -17.60 20.15 -6.29
C ARG A 152 -16.76 19.08 -6.98
N VAL A 153 -16.79 17.86 -6.46
CA VAL A 153 -15.94 16.76 -6.95
C VAL A 153 -16.75 15.58 -7.50
N ARG A 154 -18.02 15.44 -7.08
CA ARG A 154 -18.91 14.38 -7.58
C ARG A 154 -20.37 14.78 -7.47
N SER A 155 -21.19 14.22 -8.35
CA SER A 155 -22.65 14.26 -8.24
C SER A 155 -23.28 13.08 -8.97
N ALA A 156 -24.46 12.68 -8.53
CA ALA A 156 -25.37 11.78 -9.25
C ALA A 156 -26.76 12.42 -9.24
N ASN A 157 -27.43 12.47 -10.40
CA ASN A 157 -28.74 13.11 -10.57
C ASN A 157 -28.85 14.57 -10.08
N ALA A 158 -27.76 15.29 -9.83
CA ALA A 158 -27.83 16.70 -9.48
C ALA A 158 -27.93 17.59 -10.74
N PRO A 159 -28.71 18.68 -10.71
CA PRO A 159 -28.74 19.63 -11.81
C PRO A 159 -27.41 20.38 -11.94
N ASN A 160 -27.08 20.85 -13.15
CA ASN A 160 -25.82 21.55 -13.41
C ASN A 160 -25.69 22.81 -12.53
N ALA A 161 -26.72 23.66 -12.53
CA ALA A 161 -26.85 24.79 -11.64
C ALA A 161 -27.63 24.35 -10.40
N ILE A 162 -26.96 24.31 -9.26
CA ILE A 162 -27.54 23.86 -8.00
C ILE A 162 -28.04 25.08 -7.21
N GLN A 163 -29.29 25.01 -6.80
CA GLN A 163 -29.99 25.98 -5.96
C GLN A 163 -30.57 25.29 -4.73
N LEU A 164 -31.17 26.07 -3.83
CA LEU A 164 -31.79 25.57 -2.59
C LEU A 164 -32.91 24.56 -2.88
N ASP A 165 -33.79 24.87 -3.81
CA ASP A 165 -35.01 24.14 -4.16
C ASP A 165 -34.85 23.33 -5.44
N SER A 166 -33.59 23.03 -5.81
CA SER A 166 -33.29 22.17 -6.93
C SER A 166 -33.90 20.77 -6.76
N LEU A 167 -34.24 20.17 -7.90
CA LEU A 167 -34.74 18.80 -7.98
C LEU A 167 -33.67 17.91 -8.62
N ALA A 168 -33.69 16.63 -8.25
CA ALA A 168 -32.90 15.63 -8.94
C ALA A 168 -33.33 15.55 -10.42
N THR A 169 -32.37 15.36 -11.33
CA THR A 169 -32.62 15.26 -12.78
C THR A 169 -33.10 13.87 -13.21
N GLY A 170 -33.06 12.90 -12.30
CA GLY A 170 -33.46 11.51 -12.50
C GLY A 170 -33.76 10.88 -11.14
N SER A 171 -34.48 9.77 -11.16
CA SER A 171 -34.84 9.02 -9.95
C SER A 171 -33.80 7.95 -9.65
N HIS A 172 -33.61 7.64 -8.37
CA HIS A 172 -32.74 6.56 -7.88
C HIS A 172 -33.25 6.05 -6.54
N GLU A 173 -33.44 4.75 -6.40
CA GLU A 173 -33.97 4.14 -5.18
C GLU A 173 -32.86 3.74 -4.21
N SER A 174 -33.05 4.00 -2.93
CA SER A 174 -32.15 3.51 -1.87
C SER A 174 -32.15 1.98 -1.71
N GLY A 175 -31.12 1.43 -1.07
CA GLY A 175 -31.07 0.03 -0.63
C GLY A 175 -29.75 -0.69 -0.85
N ALA A 176 -28.81 -0.08 -1.57
CA ALA A 176 -27.46 -0.60 -1.73
C ALA A 176 -26.45 0.54 -1.84
N PHE A 177 -25.29 0.36 -1.22
CA PHE A 177 -24.18 1.30 -1.37
C PHE A 177 -23.61 1.24 -2.80
N GLU A 178 -23.54 2.39 -3.44
CA GLU A 178 -22.82 2.61 -4.68
C GLU A 178 -21.42 3.18 -4.42
N THR A 179 -20.48 2.96 -5.34
CA THR A 179 -19.10 3.41 -5.22
C THR A 179 -18.77 4.46 -6.28
N PHE A 180 -18.24 5.60 -5.84
CA PHE A 180 -17.81 6.70 -6.70
C PHE A 180 -16.38 7.11 -6.40
N SER A 181 -15.53 7.21 -7.43
CA SER A 181 -14.23 7.86 -7.31
C SER A 181 -14.42 9.36 -7.04
N LEU A 182 -13.67 9.85 -6.06
CA LEU A 182 -13.49 11.24 -5.69
C LEU A 182 -12.03 11.68 -5.90
N ASP A 183 -11.27 11.00 -6.77
CA ASP A 183 -9.85 11.33 -7.02
C ASP A 183 -9.68 12.80 -7.48
N ALA A 184 -10.71 13.30 -8.18
CA ALA A 184 -11.06 14.72 -8.41
C ALA A 184 -10.73 15.69 -7.25
N GLY A 185 -11.00 15.24 -6.02
CA GLY A 185 -10.93 16.02 -4.81
C GLY A 185 -9.61 15.94 -4.06
N ILE A 186 -8.69 15.04 -4.43
CA ILE A 186 -7.40 14.88 -3.74
C ILE A 186 -6.61 16.19 -3.80
N GLU A 187 -6.60 16.88 -4.95
CA GLU A 187 -5.93 18.18 -5.11
C GLU A 187 -6.50 19.31 -4.25
N HIS A 188 -7.68 19.11 -3.64
CA HIS A 188 -8.32 20.08 -2.76
C HIS A 188 -8.13 19.78 -1.28
N LEU A 189 -7.53 18.63 -0.94
CA LEU A 189 -7.22 18.27 0.44
C LEU A 189 -6.05 19.10 0.98
N VAL A 190 -6.11 19.41 2.27
CA VAL A 190 -5.04 20.10 3.00
C VAL A 190 -4.59 19.27 4.21
N PRO A 191 -3.33 19.38 4.67
CA PRO A 191 -2.92 18.78 5.92
C PRO A 191 -3.78 19.28 7.10
N GLY A 192 -4.25 18.36 7.92
CA GLY A 192 -5.17 18.61 9.03
C GLY A 192 -6.63 18.59 8.61
N ARG A 193 -7.37 19.63 9.02
CA ARG A 193 -8.85 19.64 8.96
C ARG A 193 -9.34 19.95 7.55
N ASN A 194 -10.13 19.04 7.00
CA ASN A 194 -10.85 19.16 5.74
C ASN A 194 -12.36 19.14 5.99
N ILE A 195 -13.15 19.68 5.07
CA ILE A 195 -14.62 19.62 5.08
C ILE A 195 -15.10 18.84 3.86
N VAL A 196 -16.02 17.91 4.09
CA VAL A 196 -16.89 17.36 3.06
C VAL A 196 -18.31 17.89 3.29
N ALA A 197 -18.98 18.25 2.20
CA ALA A 197 -20.33 18.77 2.19
C ALA A 197 -21.13 18.04 1.12
N ILE A 198 -22.37 17.67 1.41
CA ILE A 198 -23.26 16.96 0.49
C ILE A 198 -24.62 17.64 0.51
N GLN A 199 -25.17 17.90 -0.67
CA GLN A 199 -26.56 18.28 -0.85
C GLN A 199 -27.26 17.12 -1.54
N GLY A 200 -28.29 16.57 -0.91
CA GLY A 200 -29.17 15.57 -1.52
C GLY A 200 -30.41 16.24 -2.14
N PHE A 201 -31.02 15.55 -3.08
CA PHE A 201 -32.15 16.01 -3.88
C PHE A 201 -33.20 14.93 -4.02
N ASN A 202 -34.46 15.31 -3.93
CA ASN A 202 -35.58 14.53 -4.44
C ASN A 202 -35.95 14.98 -5.86
N THR A 203 -36.52 14.08 -6.65
CA THR A 203 -37.04 14.36 -7.99
C THR A 203 -38.27 15.26 -7.97
N THR A 204 -39.06 15.23 -6.90
CA THR A 204 -40.23 16.09 -6.72
C THR A 204 -40.40 16.53 -5.27
N LEU A 205 -41.12 17.64 -5.05
CA LEU A 205 -41.49 18.10 -3.72
C LEU A 205 -42.36 17.08 -2.97
N GLY A 206 -43.12 16.26 -3.70
CA GLY A 206 -44.04 15.27 -3.15
C GLY A 206 -43.45 13.87 -2.97
N SER A 207 -42.12 13.69 -3.14
CA SER A 207 -41.49 12.36 -3.04
C SER A 207 -41.86 11.62 -1.76
N SER A 208 -42.02 10.30 -1.83
CA SER A 208 -42.40 9.47 -0.68
C SER A 208 -41.27 9.27 0.33
N ASP A 209 -40.04 9.49 -0.10
CA ASP A 209 -38.81 9.03 0.54
C ASP A 209 -37.64 9.97 0.24
N PHE A 210 -36.55 9.73 0.96
CA PHE A 210 -35.23 10.32 0.77
C PHE A 210 -34.22 9.53 1.57
N VAL A 211 -33.00 9.35 1.05
CA VAL A 211 -31.88 8.76 1.79
C VAL A 211 -30.57 9.45 1.42
N LEU A 212 -29.73 9.69 2.44
CA LEU A 212 -28.30 9.96 2.29
C LEU A 212 -27.50 9.19 3.34
N HIS A 213 -26.67 8.25 2.89
CA HIS A 213 -25.82 7.45 3.76
C HIS A 213 -24.37 7.40 3.23
N PRO A 214 -23.57 8.46 3.45
CA PRO A 214 -22.20 8.51 2.94
C PRO A 214 -21.18 7.83 3.87
N GLU A 215 -20.19 7.20 3.25
CA GLU A 215 -18.91 6.77 3.81
C GLU A 215 -17.77 7.24 2.90
N LEU A 216 -16.69 7.73 3.52
CA LEU A 216 -15.50 8.22 2.82
C LEU A 216 -14.30 7.39 3.23
N VAL A 217 -13.65 6.78 2.26
CA VAL A 217 -12.42 5.98 2.44
C VAL A 217 -11.33 6.47 1.50
N TYR A 218 -10.08 6.16 1.83
CA TYR A 218 -8.94 6.45 0.97
C TYR A 218 -8.05 5.21 0.80
N GLU A 219 -7.27 5.21 -0.28
CA GLU A 219 -6.14 4.30 -0.47
C GLU A 219 -4.85 5.11 -0.38
N GLY A 220 -3.89 4.60 0.37
CA GLY A 220 -2.58 5.22 0.54
C GLY A 220 -1.70 5.01 -0.68
N LEU A 221 -0.83 5.97 -0.98
CA LEU A 221 0.19 5.84 -2.02
C LEU A 221 1.14 4.71 -1.66
N ASP A 222 1.26 3.75 -2.56
CA ASP A 222 2.36 2.80 -2.53
C ASP A 222 3.55 3.38 -3.28
N ALA A 223 4.62 3.68 -2.54
CA ALA A 223 5.88 4.16 -3.10
C ALA A 223 7.01 3.14 -2.91
N GLU A 224 6.72 1.97 -2.36
CA GLU A 224 7.72 0.92 -2.16
C GLU A 224 7.78 0.05 -3.41
N ALA A 225 8.93 0.06 -4.10
CA ALA A 225 9.15 -0.86 -5.20
C ALA A 225 9.17 -2.32 -4.70
N PRO A 226 8.63 -3.28 -5.46
CA PRO A 226 8.71 -4.68 -5.09
C PRO A 226 10.17 -5.12 -5.06
N VAL A 227 10.55 -5.96 -4.09
CA VAL A 227 11.91 -6.52 -3.97
C VAL A 227 11.84 -8.04 -3.82
N VAL A 228 12.92 -8.75 -4.18
CA VAL A 228 13.00 -10.20 -3.94
C VAL A 228 13.35 -10.45 -2.48
N ILE A 229 12.46 -11.13 -1.76
CA ILE A 229 12.64 -11.46 -0.34
C ILE A 229 13.11 -12.89 -0.11
N ALA A 230 12.84 -13.80 -1.06
CA ALA A 230 13.32 -15.17 -1.00
C ALA A 230 13.56 -15.76 -2.39
N VAL A 231 14.53 -16.68 -2.45
CA VAL A 231 14.85 -17.48 -3.63
C VAL A 231 15.09 -18.91 -3.15
N ASP A 232 14.41 -19.88 -3.75
CA ASP A 232 14.50 -21.31 -3.44
C ASP A 232 14.84 -22.12 -4.70
N PRO A 233 15.95 -22.89 -4.73
CA PRO A 233 16.89 -23.10 -3.64
C PRO A 233 17.65 -21.82 -3.28
N ALA A 234 18.02 -21.70 -1.99
CA ALA A 234 18.84 -20.59 -1.51
C ALA A 234 20.24 -20.61 -2.17
N PRO A 235 20.87 -19.44 -2.41
CA PRO A 235 22.21 -19.36 -2.98
C PRO A 235 23.23 -20.20 -2.22
N GLY A 236 24.07 -20.94 -2.95
CA GLY A 236 25.09 -21.80 -2.38
C GLY A 236 25.27 -23.12 -3.13
N LEU A 237 25.67 -24.15 -2.40
CA LEU A 237 25.87 -25.50 -2.94
C LEU A 237 24.52 -26.17 -3.21
N VAL A 238 24.35 -26.72 -4.40
CA VAL A 238 23.13 -27.42 -4.84
C VAL A 238 23.49 -28.71 -5.59
N GLU A 239 22.63 -29.72 -5.50
CA GLU A 239 22.75 -31.00 -6.21
C GLU A 239 22.03 -30.97 -7.58
N ASP A 240 20.96 -30.16 -7.72
CA ASP A 240 20.25 -29.91 -8.98
C ASP A 240 19.87 -28.43 -9.07
N PHE A 241 19.84 -27.90 -10.29
CA PHE A 241 19.46 -26.51 -10.56
C PHE A 241 18.70 -26.39 -11.89
N ARG A 242 17.47 -26.90 -11.93
CA ARG A 242 16.57 -26.80 -13.10
C ARG A 242 15.43 -25.84 -12.88
N GLU A 243 15.21 -25.42 -11.66
CA GLU A 243 14.14 -24.52 -11.30
C GLU A 243 14.56 -23.63 -10.14
N VAL A 244 13.98 -22.44 -10.09
CA VAL A 244 14.08 -21.55 -8.94
C VAL A 244 12.72 -20.91 -8.68
N THR A 245 12.32 -20.87 -7.42
CA THR A 245 11.15 -20.11 -6.96
C THR A 245 11.63 -18.80 -6.38
N VAL A 246 11.11 -17.70 -6.90
CA VAL A 246 11.35 -16.33 -6.44
C VAL A 246 10.09 -15.85 -5.72
N GLN A 247 10.28 -15.30 -4.53
CA GLN A 247 9.23 -14.60 -3.78
C GLN A 247 9.56 -13.10 -3.70
N PHE A 248 8.64 -12.28 -4.15
CA PHE A 248 8.67 -10.82 -4.03
C PHE A 248 8.06 -10.37 -2.70
N SER A 249 8.36 -9.14 -2.28
CA SER A 249 7.77 -8.50 -1.09
C SER A 249 6.27 -8.31 -1.21
N GLU A 250 5.75 -8.28 -2.44
CA GLU A 250 4.34 -8.09 -2.74
C GLU A 250 3.97 -8.66 -4.12
N PRO A 251 2.67 -8.73 -4.46
CA PRO A 251 2.23 -9.15 -5.78
C PRO A 251 2.79 -8.28 -6.90
N VAL A 252 3.30 -8.93 -7.94
CA VAL A 252 3.85 -8.27 -9.13
C VAL A 252 3.14 -8.71 -10.40
N GLN A 253 3.25 -7.87 -11.43
CA GLN A 253 2.82 -8.14 -12.80
C GLN A 253 3.99 -7.94 -13.76
N GLY A 254 3.81 -8.39 -15.01
CA GLY A 254 4.82 -8.23 -16.06
C GLY A 254 5.96 -9.25 -16.00
N VAL A 255 5.91 -10.23 -15.09
CA VAL A 255 6.94 -11.29 -15.01
C VAL A 255 6.87 -12.19 -16.24
N GLU A 256 8.01 -12.31 -16.91
CA GLU A 256 8.22 -13.18 -18.06
C GLU A 256 9.41 -14.11 -17.83
N ALA A 257 9.39 -15.30 -18.45
CA ALA A 257 10.47 -16.27 -18.29
C ALA A 257 11.86 -15.70 -18.69
N ARG A 258 11.88 -14.74 -19.64
CA ARG A 258 13.12 -14.11 -20.10
C ARG A 258 13.76 -13.17 -19.09
N ASP A 259 13.02 -12.74 -18.06
CA ASP A 259 13.49 -11.72 -17.11
C ASP A 259 14.60 -12.24 -16.21
N LEU A 260 14.67 -13.55 -16.00
CA LEU A 260 15.65 -14.20 -15.14
C LEU A 260 16.56 -15.11 -15.96
N THR A 261 17.85 -14.91 -15.83
CA THR A 261 18.89 -15.66 -16.55
C THR A 261 19.74 -16.49 -15.61
N LEU A 262 20.16 -17.67 -16.10
CA LEU A 262 21.18 -18.50 -15.50
C LEU A 262 22.40 -18.51 -16.41
N ASN A 263 23.54 -18.01 -15.93
CA ASN A 263 24.75 -17.81 -16.72
C ASN A 263 24.51 -17.01 -18.02
N GLY A 264 23.57 -16.05 -17.98
CA GLY A 264 23.18 -15.23 -19.13
C GLY A 264 22.22 -15.92 -20.12
N VAL A 265 21.76 -17.15 -19.82
CA VAL A 265 20.73 -17.84 -20.60
C VAL A 265 19.37 -17.65 -19.92
N PRO A 266 18.34 -17.12 -20.62
CA PRO A 266 17.04 -16.89 -20.02
C PRO A 266 16.31 -18.18 -19.62
N ALA A 267 15.41 -18.09 -18.63
CA ALA A 267 14.56 -19.21 -18.26
C ALA A 267 13.64 -19.63 -19.42
N GLN A 268 13.33 -20.92 -19.48
CA GLN A 268 12.54 -21.55 -20.55
C GLN A 268 11.06 -21.64 -20.20
N SER A 269 10.74 -21.63 -18.91
CA SER A 269 9.37 -21.71 -18.42
C SER A 269 9.16 -20.79 -17.22
N LEU A 270 7.92 -20.34 -17.07
CA LEU A 270 7.46 -19.56 -15.95
C LEU A 270 6.10 -20.10 -15.49
N SER A 271 5.94 -20.22 -14.18
CA SER A 271 4.65 -20.49 -13.54
C SER A 271 4.58 -19.72 -12.22
N GLY A 272 3.40 -19.63 -11.63
CA GLY A 272 3.19 -18.84 -10.41
C GLY A 272 2.19 -17.72 -10.62
N ARG A 273 2.01 -16.91 -9.58
CA ARG A 273 1.09 -15.75 -9.56
C ARG A 273 1.32 -14.92 -8.30
N GLY A 274 0.87 -13.67 -8.35
CA GLY A 274 0.96 -12.77 -7.22
C GLY A 274 2.42 -12.47 -6.92
N ASP A 275 2.85 -12.78 -5.69
CA ASP A 275 4.21 -12.52 -5.20
C ASP A 275 5.18 -13.67 -5.45
N THR A 276 4.70 -14.83 -5.93
CA THR A 276 5.50 -16.06 -5.98
C THR A 276 5.54 -16.62 -7.40
N TRP A 277 6.74 -16.73 -7.95
CA TRP A 277 7.01 -17.13 -9.33
C TRP A 277 8.09 -18.19 -9.40
N ARG A 278 7.90 -19.19 -10.27
CA ARG A 278 8.83 -20.31 -10.49
C ARG A 278 9.32 -20.28 -11.92
N PHE A 279 10.63 -20.17 -12.06
CA PHE A 279 11.35 -20.17 -13.33
C PHE A 279 11.99 -21.53 -13.55
N GLY A 280 11.90 -22.07 -14.76
CA GLY A 280 12.56 -23.32 -15.16
C GLY A 280 13.67 -23.08 -16.18
N PHE A 281 14.79 -23.77 -16.02
CA PHE A 281 15.98 -23.69 -16.87
C PHE A 281 16.26 -25.03 -17.55
N ALA A 282 17.03 -24.98 -18.64
CA ALA A 282 17.67 -26.19 -19.16
C ALA A 282 18.66 -26.73 -18.10
N PRO A 283 18.90 -28.05 -18.05
CA PRO A 283 19.92 -28.63 -17.17
C PRO A 283 21.27 -27.93 -17.37
N PRO A 284 21.81 -27.27 -16.34
CA PRO A 284 23.11 -26.59 -16.45
C PRO A 284 24.26 -27.57 -16.26
N GLU A 285 25.43 -27.22 -16.78
CA GLU A 285 26.67 -27.95 -16.52
C GLU A 285 27.11 -27.77 -15.05
N PRO A 286 27.71 -28.79 -14.42
CA PRO A 286 28.30 -28.66 -13.09
C PRO A 286 29.32 -27.52 -13.00
N GLY A 287 29.39 -26.87 -11.84
CA GLY A 287 30.26 -25.71 -11.62
C GLY A 287 29.54 -24.49 -11.06
N SER A 288 30.16 -23.33 -11.24
CA SER A 288 29.60 -22.07 -10.73
C SER A 288 28.47 -21.57 -11.63
N LEU A 289 27.32 -21.28 -11.02
CA LEU A 289 26.15 -20.72 -11.70
C LEU A 289 25.87 -19.32 -11.16
N THR A 290 25.52 -18.40 -12.06
CA THR A 290 25.15 -17.02 -11.75
C THR A 290 23.73 -16.78 -12.21
N LEU A 291 22.83 -16.54 -11.25
CA LEU A 291 21.44 -16.19 -11.51
C LEU A 291 21.28 -14.67 -11.40
N ARG A 292 20.73 -14.04 -12.44
CA ARG A 292 20.60 -12.58 -12.56
C ARG A 292 19.35 -12.17 -13.33
N TRP A 293 18.78 -11.03 -12.97
CA TRP A 293 17.74 -10.40 -13.77
C TRP A 293 18.32 -9.68 -14.99
N GLU A 294 17.52 -9.65 -16.06
CA GLU A 294 17.73 -8.79 -17.21
C GLU A 294 17.57 -7.30 -16.87
N GLN A 295 18.14 -6.44 -17.72
CA GLN A 295 18.14 -4.99 -17.47
C GLN A 295 16.73 -4.37 -17.55
N GLU A 296 15.89 -4.87 -18.44
CA GLU A 296 14.53 -4.39 -18.66
C GLU A 296 13.54 -5.55 -18.49
N THR A 297 13.10 -5.78 -17.26
CA THR A 297 12.15 -6.86 -16.94
C THR A 297 10.69 -6.45 -17.18
N GLY A 298 10.40 -5.14 -17.11
CA GLY A 298 9.00 -4.65 -17.14
C GLY A 298 8.17 -5.05 -15.90
N ILE A 299 8.81 -5.65 -14.89
CA ILE A 299 8.15 -6.08 -13.66
C ILE A 299 7.79 -4.86 -12.81
N THR A 300 6.53 -4.79 -12.42
CA THR A 300 5.99 -3.75 -11.53
C THR A 300 5.10 -4.39 -10.47
N ASP A 301 4.86 -3.69 -9.37
CA ASP A 301 3.81 -4.06 -8.42
C ASP A 301 2.38 -3.88 -9.01
N LEU A 302 1.36 -4.04 -8.16
CA LEU A 302 -0.05 -3.85 -8.52
C LEU A 302 -0.63 -2.53 -7.97
N ALA A 303 0.20 -1.56 -7.59
CA ALA A 303 -0.28 -0.25 -7.16
C ALA A 303 -1.01 0.48 -8.30
N ARG A 304 -1.87 1.47 -8.00
CA ARG A 304 -2.57 2.20 -9.10
C ARG A 304 -1.56 2.95 -9.96
N THR A 305 -0.48 3.43 -9.34
CA THR A 305 0.73 3.93 -9.98
C THR A 305 1.85 2.90 -9.78
N PRO A 306 2.08 1.99 -10.74
CA PRO A 306 2.93 0.83 -10.49
C PRO A 306 4.40 1.21 -10.24
N ASN A 307 5.01 0.68 -9.18
CA ASN A 307 6.43 0.86 -8.91
C ASN A 307 7.26 -0.24 -9.63
N PRO A 308 8.34 0.13 -10.35
CA PRO A 308 9.16 -0.83 -11.06
C PRO A 308 10.10 -1.60 -10.13
N PHE A 309 10.24 -2.90 -10.37
CA PHE A 309 11.25 -3.73 -9.70
C PHE A 309 12.67 -3.36 -10.17
N ASP A 310 13.57 -3.07 -9.23
CA ASP A 310 15.00 -2.89 -9.50
C ASP A 310 15.76 -4.23 -9.51
N GLY A 311 15.68 -4.95 -10.62
CA GLY A 311 16.42 -6.20 -10.82
C GLY A 311 17.94 -6.04 -10.94
N GLN A 312 18.45 -4.80 -11.05
CA GLN A 312 19.88 -4.52 -11.21
C GLN A 312 20.57 -4.15 -9.89
N ALA A 313 19.84 -4.12 -8.78
CA ALA A 313 20.43 -3.96 -7.45
C ALA A 313 21.53 -5.02 -7.23
N ALA A 314 22.62 -4.64 -6.56
CA ALA A 314 23.73 -5.56 -6.29
C ALA A 314 23.28 -6.79 -5.49
N SER A 315 22.25 -6.60 -4.66
CA SER A 315 21.56 -7.63 -3.91
C SER A 315 20.71 -8.55 -4.77
N GLU A 316 20.73 -8.49 -6.10
CA GLU A 316 19.93 -9.35 -6.98
C GLU A 316 20.76 -10.32 -7.84
N THR A 317 22.09 -10.22 -7.77
CA THR A 317 22.97 -11.28 -8.31
C THR A 317 23.07 -12.42 -7.29
N ARG A 318 22.73 -13.65 -7.69
CA ARG A 318 22.80 -14.85 -6.83
C ARG A 318 23.81 -15.83 -7.40
N LEU A 319 24.62 -16.42 -6.51
CA LEU A 319 25.68 -17.35 -6.89
C LEU A 319 25.37 -18.74 -6.34
N TYR A 320 25.52 -19.74 -7.19
CA TYR A 320 25.37 -21.14 -6.84
C TYR A 320 26.60 -21.93 -7.26
N GLN A 321 26.79 -23.08 -6.63
CA GLN A 321 27.75 -24.09 -7.03
C GLN A 321 26.99 -25.40 -7.22
N LEU A 322 26.90 -25.86 -8.46
CA LEU A 322 26.30 -27.16 -8.78
C LEU A 322 27.36 -28.25 -8.63
N LEU A 323 27.02 -29.29 -7.85
CA LEU A 323 27.86 -30.46 -7.65
C LEU A 323 28.02 -31.25 -8.94
N ASP A 324 29.24 -31.73 -9.18
CA ASP A 324 29.48 -32.78 -10.17
C ASP A 324 29.38 -34.13 -9.48
N GLU A 325 28.36 -34.90 -9.82
CA GLU A 325 28.14 -36.26 -9.31
C GLU A 325 28.70 -37.33 -10.26
N ASN A 326 29.20 -36.96 -11.43
CA ASN A 326 29.78 -37.91 -12.36
C ASN A 326 31.18 -38.29 -11.90
N ALA A 327 31.43 -39.58 -11.74
CA ALA A 327 32.76 -40.06 -11.41
C ALA A 327 33.68 -40.02 -12.66
N PRO A 328 34.95 -39.63 -12.52
CA PRO A 328 35.91 -39.70 -13.61
C PRO A 328 36.08 -41.15 -14.05
N HIS A 329 35.93 -41.39 -15.34
CA HIS A 329 36.19 -42.70 -15.95
C HIS A 329 37.16 -42.56 -17.12
N ILE A 330 37.83 -43.66 -17.47
CA ILE A 330 38.80 -43.66 -18.56
C ILE A 330 38.04 -43.68 -19.89
N ILE A 331 38.25 -42.64 -20.71
CA ILE A 331 37.77 -42.54 -22.09
C ILE A 331 38.64 -43.38 -23.03
N ASP A 332 39.96 -43.29 -22.88
CA ASP A 332 40.90 -43.96 -23.78
C ASP A 332 42.18 -44.41 -23.07
N ILE A 333 42.77 -45.49 -23.58
CA ILE A 333 44.03 -46.07 -23.11
C ILE A 333 44.93 -46.24 -24.33
N PHE A 334 46.12 -45.63 -24.28
CA PHE A 334 47.12 -45.78 -25.33
C PHE A 334 48.47 -46.23 -24.75
N PRO A 335 49.12 -47.28 -25.30
CA PRO A 335 48.66 -48.12 -26.41
C PRO A 335 47.42 -48.96 -26.05
N ARG A 336 46.60 -49.32 -27.06
CA ARG A 336 45.33 -50.00 -26.78
C ARG A 336 45.57 -51.39 -26.16
N PRO A 337 44.72 -51.85 -25.22
CA PRO A 337 44.81 -53.20 -24.68
C PRO A 337 44.85 -54.26 -25.81
N GLY A 338 45.84 -55.16 -25.75
CA GLY A 338 46.04 -56.21 -26.76
C GLY A 338 46.89 -55.81 -27.97
N GLN A 339 47.39 -54.57 -28.06
CA GLN A 339 48.30 -54.16 -29.11
C GLN A 339 49.69 -54.81 -28.94
N ALA A 340 50.22 -55.42 -30.01
CA ALA A 340 51.57 -55.96 -30.01
C ALA A 340 52.60 -54.82 -30.04
N LEU A 341 53.47 -54.79 -29.04
CA LEU A 341 54.49 -53.74 -28.86
C LEU A 341 55.87 -54.38 -28.76
N SER A 342 56.88 -53.78 -29.40
CA SER A 342 58.28 -54.20 -29.25
C SER A 342 58.85 -53.85 -27.89
N ALA A 343 58.30 -52.83 -27.21
CA ALA A 343 58.50 -52.48 -25.81
C ALA A 343 57.36 -51.56 -25.33
N CYS A 344 56.96 -51.64 -24.05
CA CYS A 344 55.98 -50.74 -23.44
C CYS A 344 56.62 -50.01 -22.25
N SER A 345 56.94 -48.73 -22.43
CA SER A 345 57.60 -47.90 -21.41
C SER A 345 56.68 -46.85 -20.78
N SER A 346 55.52 -46.60 -21.37
CA SER A 346 54.52 -45.67 -20.84
C SER A 346 53.12 -46.03 -21.33
N VAL A 347 52.12 -45.68 -20.52
CA VAL A 347 50.70 -45.75 -20.86
C VAL A 347 50.12 -44.35 -20.66
N ARG A 348 49.35 -43.88 -21.64
CA ARG A 348 48.56 -42.66 -21.53
C ARG A 348 47.12 -43.06 -21.25
N LEU A 349 46.57 -42.49 -20.18
CA LEU A 349 45.17 -42.57 -19.84
C LEU A 349 44.52 -41.23 -20.16
N LEU A 350 43.40 -41.25 -20.89
CA LEU A 350 42.53 -40.09 -21.04
C LEU A 350 41.30 -40.31 -20.15
N PHE A 351 41.07 -39.40 -19.21
CA PHE A 351 39.90 -39.45 -18.33
C PHE A 351 38.77 -38.58 -18.88
N SER A 352 37.53 -38.84 -18.43
CA SER A 352 36.33 -38.08 -18.78
C SER A 352 36.35 -36.63 -18.31
N GLU A 353 37.23 -36.33 -17.37
CA GLU A 353 37.44 -35.02 -16.76
C GLU A 353 38.86 -34.95 -16.17
N PRO A 354 39.36 -33.75 -15.82
CA PRO A 354 40.62 -33.59 -15.11
C PRO A 354 40.61 -34.34 -13.78
N ILE A 355 41.67 -35.10 -13.50
CA ILE A 355 41.83 -35.83 -12.23
C ILE A 355 43.05 -35.35 -11.46
N GLN A 356 43.04 -35.55 -10.14
CA GLN A 356 44.19 -35.31 -9.25
C GLN A 356 44.64 -36.62 -8.57
N GLY A 357 45.93 -36.73 -8.24
CA GLY A 357 46.46 -37.82 -7.41
C GLY A 357 46.92 -39.10 -8.13
N LEU A 358 47.31 -38.99 -9.41
CA LEU A 358 47.98 -40.08 -10.15
C LEU A 358 49.45 -40.27 -9.77
#